data_AF-A0A5B0S814-F1
#
_entry.id   AF-A0A5B0S814-F1
#
_cell.length_a   1.000
_cell.length_b   1.000
_cell.length_c   1.000
_cell.angle_alpha   90.00
_cell.angle_beta   90.00
_cell.angle_gamma   90.00
#
_symmetry.space_group_name_H-M   'P 1'
#
loop_
_entity.id
_entity.type
_entity.pdbx_description
1 polymer ?
#
loop_
_entity_poly.entity_id
_entity_poly.type
_entity_poly.pdbx_seq_one_letter_code
_entity_poly.pdbx_strand_id
1 'polypeptide(L)'
;MNVNAFGTEKNRLVRQPSTNPYPPDLAPILNDVKFKSMIGVSPTLNWTESNEDVYTDFFSTGDWMLDSSKQLERIIDSGVRTLLYAGDADYIVNYQGVEALVTSLNTSASKGFANDNFTDWVVDGEVAGACKSAGVLSYLRVFEAGHEVPAYGKGKLGVGRAAKIFFDLTNDGQSVCPPLVARDLNPRQNNSNVPRDASSTTSALDKSSFYLLFPLFACLLLAL
;
A
#
# COMPACT_ATOMS: atom_id res chain seq x y z
N MET A 1 11.73 27.13 -20.16
CA MET A 1 11.81 25.65 -20.10
C MET A 1 10.39 25.14 -20.00
N ASN A 2 9.93 24.40 -21.00
CA ASN A 2 8.55 23.95 -21.12
C ASN A 2 8.37 22.74 -20.20
N VAL A 3 7.65 22.89 -19.08
CA VAL A 3 7.51 21.88 -18.02
C VAL A 3 6.39 20.87 -18.34
N ASN A 4 6.15 20.59 -19.63
CA ASN A 4 5.30 19.48 -20.07
C ASN A 4 6.00 18.11 -19.90
N ALA A 5 6.99 18.02 -18.99
CA ALA A 5 7.75 16.82 -18.70
C ALA A 5 7.00 15.88 -17.73
N PHE A 6 5.88 16.32 -17.15
CA PHE A 6 4.88 15.43 -16.59
C PHE A 6 4.08 14.84 -17.76
N GLY A 7 4.71 13.90 -18.46
CA GLY A 7 4.05 13.15 -19.51
C GLY A 7 2.73 12.59 -18.99
N THR A 8 1.70 12.62 -19.85
CA THR A 8 0.43 11.91 -19.70
C THR A 8 0.59 10.65 -18.85
N GLU A 9 -0.31 10.39 -17.89
CA GLU A 9 -0.34 9.27 -16.91
C GLU A 9 0.22 7.92 -17.42
N LYS A 10 0.10 7.69 -18.72
CA LYS A 10 0.70 6.64 -19.55
C LYS A 10 2.20 6.36 -19.38
N ASN A 11 3.03 7.24 -18.80
CA ASN A 11 4.50 7.04 -18.77
C ASN A 11 5.09 6.65 -17.40
N ARG A 12 4.26 6.15 -16.47
CA ARG A 12 4.65 5.85 -15.08
C ARG A 12 5.21 4.44 -14.84
N LEU A 13 5.38 3.67 -15.92
CA LEU A 13 6.01 2.36 -15.95
C LEU A 13 7.25 2.40 -16.84
N VAL A 14 8.43 2.14 -16.28
CA VAL A 14 9.67 2.09 -17.09
C VAL A 14 9.66 0.92 -18.09
N ARG A 15 8.84 -0.10 -17.84
CA ARG A 15 8.84 -1.38 -18.58
C ARG A 15 7.71 -1.51 -19.61
N GLN A 16 6.80 -0.54 -19.72
CA GLN A 16 5.69 -0.60 -20.66
C GLN A 16 5.61 0.66 -21.53
N PRO A 17 5.16 0.53 -22.79
CA PRO A 17 5.00 1.67 -23.67
C PRO A 17 3.87 2.59 -23.17
N SER A 18 3.95 3.87 -23.53
CA SER A 18 2.92 4.88 -23.23
C SER A 18 1.55 4.59 -23.85
N THR A 19 1.40 3.50 -24.59
CA THR A 19 0.13 3.02 -25.11
C THR A 19 -0.57 2.03 -24.19
N ASN A 20 0.01 1.67 -23.03
CA ASN A 20 -0.64 0.82 -22.04
C ASN A 20 -1.97 1.44 -21.58
N PRO A 21 -3.12 0.80 -21.85
CA PRO A 21 -4.44 1.35 -21.52
C PRO A 21 -4.82 1.14 -20.05
N TYR A 22 -3.84 0.86 -19.18
CA TYR A 22 -4.07 0.51 -17.79
C TYR A 22 -3.31 1.44 -16.82
N PRO A 23 -3.97 1.99 -15.79
CA PRO A 23 -5.38 1.81 -15.43
C PRO A 23 -6.34 2.32 -16.54
N PRO A 24 -7.58 1.79 -16.62
CA PRO A 24 -8.54 2.23 -17.63
C PRO A 24 -9.01 3.65 -17.32
N ASP A 25 -9.28 4.43 -18.36
CA ASP A 25 -9.90 5.75 -18.21
C ASP A 25 -11.28 5.62 -17.54
N LEU A 26 -11.43 6.27 -16.39
CA LEU A 26 -12.67 6.27 -15.61
C LEU A 26 -13.66 7.35 -16.08
N ALA A 27 -13.24 8.31 -16.90
CA ALA A 27 -14.07 9.41 -17.32
C ALA A 27 -15.39 8.96 -18.00
N PRO A 28 -15.44 7.92 -18.84
CA PRO A 28 -16.69 7.48 -19.45
C PRO A 28 -17.76 7.01 -18.45
N ILE A 29 -17.36 6.24 -17.44
CA ILE A 29 -18.31 5.74 -16.42
C ILE A 29 -18.67 6.83 -15.41
N LEU A 30 -17.68 7.62 -14.97
CA LEU A 30 -17.90 8.68 -13.98
C LEU A 30 -18.64 9.88 -14.57
N ASN A 31 -18.65 10.04 -15.90
CA ASN A 31 -19.45 11.05 -16.59
C ASN A 31 -20.81 10.57 -17.09
N ASP A 32 -21.14 9.28 -16.99
CA ASP A 32 -22.45 8.76 -17.37
C ASP A 32 -23.56 9.34 -16.46
N VAL A 33 -24.62 9.84 -17.09
CA VAL A 33 -25.72 10.53 -16.39
C VAL A 33 -26.48 9.58 -15.47
N LYS A 34 -26.67 8.32 -15.88
CA LYS A 34 -27.36 7.33 -15.05
C LYS A 34 -26.51 6.97 -13.84
N PHE A 35 -25.22 6.73 -14.04
CA PHE A 35 -24.28 6.46 -12.96
C PHE A 35 -24.21 7.62 -11.97
N LYS A 36 -24.07 8.87 -12.44
CA LYS A 36 -24.12 10.09 -11.60
C LYS A 36 -25.40 10.15 -10.77
N SER A 37 -26.55 9.90 -11.39
CA SER A 37 -27.83 9.88 -10.68
C SER A 37 -27.90 8.79 -9.61
N MET A 38 -27.28 7.62 -9.83
CA MET A 38 -27.25 6.52 -8.86
C MET A 38 -26.42 6.86 -7.61
N ILE A 39 -25.33 7.62 -7.77
CA ILE A 39 -24.44 8.02 -6.66
C ILE A 39 -24.76 9.41 -6.10
N GLY A 40 -25.85 10.05 -6.53
CA GLY A 40 -26.30 11.35 -6.03
C GLY A 40 -25.48 12.56 -6.52
N VAL A 41 -24.78 12.42 -7.65
CA VAL A 41 -24.00 13.50 -8.27
C VAL A 41 -24.85 14.23 -9.31
N SER A 42 -24.74 15.57 -9.35
CA SER A 42 -25.45 16.38 -10.35
C SER A 42 -25.08 15.96 -11.79
N PRO A 43 -26.06 15.83 -12.70
CA PRO A 43 -25.79 15.46 -14.10
C PRO A 43 -24.97 16.52 -14.85
N THR A 44 -24.92 17.76 -14.35
CA THR A 44 -24.20 18.88 -14.99
C THR A 44 -22.73 18.98 -14.58
N LEU A 45 -22.30 18.25 -13.55
CA LEU A 45 -20.90 18.25 -13.12
C LEU A 45 -20.09 17.33 -14.03
N ASN A 46 -19.00 17.83 -14.58
CA ASN A 46 -18.04 17.00 -15.32
C ASN A 46 -16.95 16.53 -14.37
N TRP A 47 -16.75 15.22 -14.31
CA TRP A 47 -15.66 14.62 -13.57
C TRP A 47 -14.38 14.69 -14.41
N THR A 48 -13.29 15.06 -13.75
CA THR A 48 -11.91 14.93 -14.21
C THR A 48 -11.10 14.19 -13.13
N GLU A 49 -10.04 13.50 -13.54
CA GLU A 49 -9.19 12.74 -12.60
C GLU A 49 -8.45 13.65 -11.63
N SER A 50 -7.94 14.77 -12.15
CA SER A 50 -7.22 15.79 -11.39
C SER A 50 -7.75 17.19 -11.69
N ASN A 51 -7.47 18.13 -10.79
CA ASN A 51 -7.77 19.55 -10.97
C ASN A 51 -6.44 20.32 -11.07
N GLU A 52 -6.19 20.88 -12.25
CA GLU A 52 -4.94 21.60 -12.58
C GLU A 52 -4.77 22.91 -11.80
N ASP A 53 -5.86 23.58 -11.43
CA ASP A 53 -5.79 24.82 -10.64
C ASP A 53 -5.26 24.50 -9.23
N VAL A 54 -5.79 23.44 -8.61
CA VAL A 54 -5.31 22.96 -7.30
C VAL A 54 -3.85 22.52 -7.38
N TYR A 55 -3.47 21.78 -8.43
CA TYR A 55 -2.07 21.40 -8.65
C TYR A 55 -1.16 22.63 -8.76
N THR A 56 -1.57 23.62 -9.54
CA THR A 56 -0.81 24.86 -9.78
C THR A 56 -0.65 25.66 -8.50
N ASP A 57 -1.70 25.78 -7.69
CA ASP A 57 -1.66 26.51 -6.42
C ASP A 57 -0.64 25.90 -5.45
N PHE A 58 -0.67 24.58 -5.24
CA PHE A 58 0.30 23.87 -4.39
C PHE A 58 1.72 23.91 -4.97
N PHE A 59 1.86 23.76 -6.29
CA PHE A 59 3.16 23.86 -6.94
C PHE A 59 3.79 25.25 -6.76
N SER A 60 2.99 26.31 -6.93
CA SER A 60 3.44 27.70 -6.87
C SER A 60 3.88 28.14 -5.47
N THR A 61 3.34 27.52 -4.42
CA THR A 61 3.74 27.79 -3.03
C THR A 61 4.97 26.99 -2.60
N GLY A 62 5.45 26.07 -3.43
CA GLY A 62 6.61 25.22 -3.14
C GLY A 62 6.31 24.07 -2.19
N ASP A 63 5.04 23.72 -1.99
CA ASP A 63 4.60 22.67 -1.06
C ASP A 63 5.28 21.32 -1.33
N TRP A 64 5.51 21.00 -2.61
CA TRP A 64 6.17 19.77 -3.05
C TRP A 64 7.61 19.58 -2.54
N MET A 65 8.23 20.63 -1.98
CA MET A 65 9.58 20.59 -1.40
C MET A 65 9.57 20.41 0.13
N LEU A 66 8.41 20.35 0.77
CA LEU A 66 8.32 20.19 2.22
C LEU A 66 8.66 18.77 2.66
N ASP A 67 9.43 18.66 3.74
CA ASP A 67 9.77 17.38 4.35
C ASP A 67 8.69 16.92 5.33
N SER A 68 8.07 15.77 5.02
CA SER A 68 7.05 15.11 5.85
C SER A 68 7.60 13.94 6.68
N SER A 69 8.91 13.66 6.61
CA SER A 69 9.53 12.53 7.32
C SER A 69 9.35 12.61 8.84
N LYS A 70 9.40 13.83 9.41
CA LYS A 70 9.23 14.05 10.86
C LYS A 70 7.82 13.78 11.35
N GLN A 71 6.82 14.03 10.52
CA GLN A 71 5.42 13.72 10.76
C GLN A 71 5.25 12.21 10.76
N LEU A 72 5.84 11.53 9.77
CA LEU A 72 5.84 10.08 9.66
C LEU A 72 6.51 9.40 10.85
N GLU A 73 7.68 9.89 11.29
CA GLU A 73 8.37 9.41 12.51
C GLU A 73 7.45 9.47 13.73
N ARG A 74 6.76 10.61 13.95
CA ARG A 74 5.83 10.78 15.08
C ARG A 74 4.65 9.79 15.02
N ILE A 75 4.10 9.54 13.84
CA ILE A 75 3.00 8.58 13.65
C ILE A 75 3.47 7.16 14.02
N ILE A 76 4.63 6.75 13.51
CA ILE A 76 5.21 5.42 13.79
C ILE A 76 5.44 5.25 15.30
N ASP A 77 6.08 6.22 15.96
CA ASP A 77 6.40 6.14 17.39
C ASP A 77 5.17 6.27 18.31
N SER A 78 4.04 6.78 17.79
CA SER A 78 2.75 6.73 18.49
C SER A 78 2.12 5.32 18.51
N GLY A 79 2.75 4.34 17.88
CA GLY A 79 2.29 2.95 17.83
C GLY A 79 1.32 2.67 16.67
N VAL A 80 1.14 3.61 15.75
CA VAL A 80 0.31 3.40 14.55
C VAL A 80 1.03 2.46 13.59
N ARG A 81 0.36 1.36 13.24
CA ARG A 81 0.86 0.43 12.24
C ARG A 81 1.01 1.12 10.89
N THR A 82 2.22 1.11 10.36
CA THR A 82 2.58 1.88 9.18
C THR A 82 3.19 0.95 8.14
N LEU A 83 2.58 0.90 6.96
CA LEU A 83 3.09 0.21 5.78
C LEU A 83 3.46 1.24 4.72
N LEU A 84 4.72 1.28 4.32
CA LEU A 84 5.15 1.93 3.09
C LEU A 84 5.28 0.87 2.00
N TYR A 85 4.75 1.12 0.81
CA TYR A 85 4.91 0.20 -0.30
C TYR A 85 5.26 0.95 -1.59
N ALA A 86 5.99 0.28 -2.48
CA ALA A 86 6.40 0.84 -3.75
C ALA A 86 6.42 -0.24 -4.84
N GLY A 87 5.95 0.11 -6.04
CA GLY A 87 6.16 -0.69 -7.24
C GLY A 87 7.58 -0.53 -7.75
N ASP A 88 8.26 -1.64 -8.08
CA ASP A 88 9.66 -1.62 -8.52
C ASP A 88 9.89 -1.14 -9.97
N ALA A 89 8.82 -0.80 -10.68
CA ALA A 89 8.83 -0.28 -12.05
C ALA A 89 8.30 1.17 -12.14
N ASP A 90 8.01 1.83 -11.01
CA ASP A 90 7.68 3.26 -10.97
C ASP A 90 8.94 4.13 -11.15
N TYR A 91 8.84 5.09 -12.06
CA TYR A 91 9.88 6.09 -12.30
C TYR A 91 9.77 7.31 -11.37
N ILE A 92 8.54 7.79 -11.13
CA ILE A 92 8.32 9.07 -10.44
C ILE A 92 8.61 8.91 -8.95
N VAL A 93 8.04 7.87 -8.32
CA VAL A 93 8.23 7.55 -6.90
C VAL A 93 8.94 6.20 -6.80
N ASN A 94 10.17 6.17 -7.32
CA ASN A 94 10.94 4.94 -7.43
C ASN A 94 11.18 4.26 -6.07
N TYR A 95 11.22 2.92 -6.07
CA TYR A 95 11.36 2.13 -4.86
C TYR A 95 12.67 2.43 -4.10
N GLN A 96 13.76 2.81 -4.78
CA GLN A 96 15.05 3.09 -4.14
C GLN A 96 14.97 4.34 -3.26
N GLY A 97 14.27 5.37 -3.74
CA GLY A 97 13.99 6.58 -2.96
C GLY A 97 13.13 6.28 -1.73
N VAL A 98 12.10 5.45 -1.89
CA VAL A 98 11.25 5.03 -0.75
C VAL A 98 12.06 4.21 0.26
N GLU A 99 12.94 3.30 -0.18
CA GLU A 99 13.80 2.54 0.73
C GLU A 99 14.81 3.42 1.46
N ALA A 100 15.39 4.39 0.77
CA ALA A 100 16.28 5.38 1.39
C ALA A 100 15.53 6.21 2.44
N LEU A 101 14.29 6.62 2.15
CA LEU A 101 13.41 7.28 3.12
C LEU A 101 13.20 6.40 4.35
N VAL A 102 12.67 5.19 4.19
CA VAL A 102 12.37 4.27 5.31
C VAL A 102 13.62 3.99 6.15
N THR A 103 14.77 3.83 5.51
CA THR A 103 16.06 3.59 6.19
C THR A 103 16.56 4.82 6.96
N SER A 104 16.24 6.03 6.49
CA SER A 104 16.68 7.29 7.12
C SER A 104 15.77 7.77 8.24
N LEU A 105 14.56 7.21 8.37
CA LEU A 105 13.65 7.54 9.48
C LEU A 105 14.32 7.27 10.83
N ASN A 106 14.15 8.19 11.77
CA ASN A 106 14.59 8.04 13.15
C ASN A 106 13.40 7.73 14.08
N THR A 107 13.15 6.44 14.29
CA THR A 107 12.03 5.90 15.06
C THR A 107 12.51 4.80 16.00
N SER A 108 11.63 4.38 16.91
CA SER A 108 11.81 3.17 17.72
C SER A 108 12.08 1.90 16.91
N ALA A 109 11.59 1.83 15.66
CA ALA A 109 11.77 0.70 14.75
C ALA A 109 13.11 0.73 13.99
N SER A 110 13.79 1.87 13.91
CA SER A 110 14.94 2.07 13.00
C SER A 110 16.10 1.12 13.27
N LYS A 111 16.36 0.76 14.53
CA LYS A 111 17.41 -0.23 14.86
C LYS A 111 17.06 -1.63 14.36
N GLY A 112 15.82 -2.06 14.54
CA GLY A 112 15.35 -3.35 14.01
C GLY A 112 15.39 -3.35 12.49
N PHE A 113 14.91 -2.27 11.89
CA PHE A 113 14.94 -2.10 10.44
C PHE A 113 16.37 -2.01 9.90
N ALA A 114 17.37 -1.51 10.62
CA ALA A 114 18.76 -1.53 10.14
C ALA A 114 19.38 -2.94 10.16
N ASN A 115 18.98 -3.77 11.14
CA ASN A 115 19.59 -5.07 11.39
C ASN A 115 18.99 -6.22 10.59
N ASP A 116 17.73 -6.11 10.16
CA ASP A 116 17.07 -7.15 9.39
C ASP A 116 17.42 -7.10 7.90
N ASN A 117 17.27 -8.23 7.21
CA ASN A 117 17.37 -8.30 5.75
C ASN A 117 15.99 -8.29 5.10
N PHE A 118 15.96 -7.90 3.83
CA PHE A 118 14.79 -8.12 3.00
C PHE A 118 14.51 -9.63 2.88
N THR A 119 13.23 -9.97 2.92
CA THR A 119 12.73 -11.34 2.71
C THR A 119 11.82 -11.38 1.50
N ASP A 120 11.82 -12.51 0.79
CA ASP A 120 10.90 -12.74 -0.32
C ASP A 120 9.45 -12.69 0.19
N TRP A 121 8.66 -11.82 -0.41
CA TRP A 121 7.24 -11.75 -0.16
C TRP A 121 6.51 -12.63 -1.17
N VAL A 122 5.88 -13.69 -0.66
CA VAL A 122 5.24 -14.73 -1.49
C VAL A 122 3.73 -14.61 -1.43
N VAL A 123 3.09 -14.50 -2.59
CA VAL A 123 1.63 -14.49 -2.76
C VAL A 123 1.24 -15.66 -3.65
N ASP A 124 0.28 -16.48 -3.21
CA ASP A 124 -0.21 -17.66 -3.95
C ASP A 124 0.91 -18.59 -4.48
N GLY A 125 2.03 -18.68 -3.76
CA GLY A 125 3.18 -19.51 -4.14
C GLY A 125 4.16 -18.87 -5.12
N GLU A 126 3.93 -17.63 -5.57
CA GLU A 126 4.82 -16.85 -6.42
C GLU A 126 5.53 -15.75 -5.61
N VAL A 127 6.81 -15.50 -5.86
CA VAL A 127 7.50 -14.35 -5.27
C VAL A 127 6.93 -13.07 -5.90
N ALA A 128 6.14 -12.34 -5.13
CA ALA A 128 5.43 -11.13 -5.55
C ALA A 128 6.20 -9.84 -5.23
N GLY A 129 7.22 -9.93 -4.38
CA GLY A 129 7.96 -8.77 -3.93
C GLY A 129 9.06 -9.13 -2.94
N ALA A 130 9.60 -8.09 -2.31
CA ALA A 130 10.51 -8.20 -1.18
C ALA A 130 10.01 -7.28 -0.07
N CYS A 131 10.08 -7.73 1.18
CA CYS A 131 9.54 -6.96 2.28
C CYS A 131 10.39 -7.08 3.53
N LYS A 132 10.22 -6.10 4.42
CA LYS A 132 10.97 -5.95 5.67
C LYS A 132 10.12 -5.25 6.71
N SER A 133 10.19 -5.71 7.96
CA SER A 133 9.37 -5.16 9.06
C SER A 133 10.17 -5.06 10.34
N ALA A 134 9.90 -4.03 11.13
CA ALA A 134 10.42 -3.87 12.48
C ALA A 134 9.35 -3.21 13.36
N GLY A 135 8.86 -3.93 14.38
CA GLY A 135 7.78 -3.45 15.23
C GLY A 135 6.52 -3.12 14.42
N VAL A 136 6.07 -1.86 14.49
CA VAL A 136 4.86 -1.37 13.79
C VAL A 136 5.15 -0.85 12.37
N LEU A 137 6.42 -0.77 11.96
CA LEU A 137 6.84 -0.28 10.65
C LEU A 137 7.10 -1.45 9.71
N SER A 138 6.48 -1.44 8.53
CA SER A 138 6.72 -2.39 7.45
C SER A 138 6.98 -1.66 6.14
N TYR A 139 7.86 -2.23 5.33
CA TYR A 139 8.10 -1.81 3.95
C TYR A 139 7.90 -2.99 3.00
N LEU A 140 7.20 -2.74 1.89
CA LEU A 140 6.93 -3.72 0.85
C LEU A 140 7.32 -3.17 -0.53
N ARG A 141 8.28 -3.82 -1.18
CA ARG A 141 8.55 -3.63 -2.61
C ARG A 141 7.73 -4.65 -3.40
N VAL A 142 6.88 -4.19 -4.31
CA VAL A 142 6.08 -5.05 -5.20
C VAL A 142 6.75 -5.15 -6.56
N PHE A 143 7.06 -6.38 -6.99
CA PHE A 143 7.75 -6.62 -8.24
C PHE A 143 6.84 -6.47 -9.46
N GLU A 144 7.40 -5.95 -10.54
CA GLU A 144 6.75 -5.72 -11.84
C GLU A 144 5.54 -4.76 -11.77
N ALA A 145 5.45 -3.99 -10.69
CA ALA A 145 4.39 -3.00 -10.49
C ALA A 145 4.91 -1.57 -10.69
N GLY A 146 4.10 -0.72 -11.33
CA GLY A 146 4.35 0.72 -11.47
C GLY A 146 3.77 1.55 -10.34
N HIS A 147 3.56 2.84 -10.63
CA HIS A 147 3.04 3.82 -9.69
C HIS A 147 1.74 3.38 -9.00
N GLU A 148 0.80 2.89 -9.80
CA GLU A 148 -0.48 2.36 -9.29
C GLU A 148 -0.38 0.87 -9.05
N VAL A 149 0.26 0.44 -7.97
CA VAL A 149 0.51 -0.99 -7.68
C VAL A 149 -0.69 -1.93 -7.89
N PRO A 150 -1.94 -1.58 -7.48
CA PRO A 150 -3.12 -2.43 -7.74
C PRO A 150 -3.42 -2.64 -9.23
N ALA A 151 -2.87 -1.79 -10.09
CA ALA A 151 -2.99 -1.88 -11.51
C ALA A 151 -2.03 -2.92 -12.15
N TYR A 152 -1.30 -3.72 -11.36
CA TYR A 152 -0.33 -4.66 -11.92
C TYR A 152 -0.53 -6.09 -11.44
N GLY A 153 -0.05 -7.02 -12.25
CA GLY A 153 0.06 -8.44 -11.96
C GLY A 153 1.47 -8.92 -12.29
N LYS A 154 1.82 -10.12 -11.83
CA LYS A 154 3.16 -10.70 -12.01
C LYS A 154 3.07 -12.21 -12.19
N GLY A 155 3.64 -12.74 -13.27
CA GLY A 155 3.63 -14.18 -13.54
C GLY A 155 2.21 -14.76 -13.52
N LYS A 156 1.92 -15.64 -12.55
CA LYS A 156 0.57 -16.23 -12.37
C LYS A 156 -0.38 -15.35 -11.56
N LEU A 157 0.11 -14.30 -10.91
CA LEU A 157 -0.72 -13.37 -10.15
C LEU A 157 -1.46 -12.45 -11.11
N GLY A 158 -2.78 -12.57 -11.13
CA GLY A 158 -3.65 -11.66 -11.86
C GLY A 158 -3.50 -10.22 -11.38
N VAL A 159 -3.98 -9.29 -12.21
CA VAL A 159 -4.00 -7.86 -11.91
C VAL A 159 -4.62 -7.59 -10.53
N GLY A 160 -3.93 -6.82 -9.70
CA GLY A 160 -4.38 -6.42 -8.36
C GLY A 160 -4.32 -7.52 -7.30
N ARG A 161 -3.93 -8.76 -7.65
CA ARG A 161 -3.91 -9.88 -6.69
C ARG A 161 -2.92 -9.64 -5.56
N ALA A 162 -1.69 -9.23 -5.87
CA ALA A 162 -0.70 -8.87 -4.87
C ALA A 162 -1.21 -7.72 -3.99
N ALA A 163 -1.77 -6.67 -4.62
CA ALA A 163 -2.28 -5.51 -3.90
C ALA A 163 -3.40 -5.86 -2.90
N LYS A 164 -4.35 -6.70 -3.33
CA LYS A 164 -5.41 -7.18 -2.46
C LYS A 164 -4.86 -7.87 -1.21
N ILE A 165 -3.81 -8.68 -1.36
CA ILE A 165 -3.26 -9.45 -0.24
C ILE A 165 -2.61 -8.56 0.82
N PHE A 166 -1.74 -7.62 0.43
CA PHE A 166 -1.18 -6.72 1.46
C PHE A 166 -2.25 -5.82 2.08
N PHE A 167 -3.29 -5.45 1.31
CA PHE A 167 -4.40 -4.64 1.83
C PHE A 167 -5.24 -5.40 2.86
N ASP A 168 -5.63 -6.64 2.56
CA ASP A 168 -6.34 -7.52 3.50
C ASP A 168 -5.50 -7.75 4.77
N LEU A 169 -4.21 -8.09 4.63
CA LEU A 169 -3.31 -8.29 5.77
C LEU A 169 -3.20 -7.04 6.63
N THR A 170 -3.12 -5.87 6.02
CA THR A 170 -3.03 -4.59 6.75
C THR A 170 -4.32 -4.31 7.50
N ASN A 171 -5.48 -4.50 6.87
CA ASN A 171 -6.79 -4.29 7.49
C ASN A 171 -7.08 -5.27 8.62
N ASP A 172 -6.60 -6.51 8.49
CA ASP A 172 -6.74 -7.55 9.52
C ASP A 172 -5.72 -7.41 10.66
N GLY A 173 -4.85 -6.38 10.61
CA GLY A 173 -3.81 -6.19 11.62
C GLY A 173 -2.76 -7.31 11.60
N GLN A 174 -2.57 -7.97 10.46
CA GLN A 174 -1.55 -8.98 10.25
C GLN A 174 -0.25 -8.36 9.72
N SER A 175 0.85 -9.10 9.82
CA SER A 175 2.12 -8.67 9.22
C SER A 175 2.08 -8.91 7.72
N VAL A 176 2.46 -7.90 6.94
CA VAL A 176 2.69 -8.04 5.49
C VAL A 176 3.95 -8.85 5.21
N CYS A 177 4.90 -8.85 6.14
CA CYS A 177 6.09 -9.68 6.14
C CYS A 177 5.94 -10.81 7.15
N PRO A 178 5.26 -11.91 6.80
CA PRO A 178 5.30 -13.08 7.65
C PRO A 178 6.76 -13.55 7.76
N PRO A 179 7.21 -14.02 8.94
CA PRO A 179 8.48 -14.71 9.05
C PRO A 179 8.51 -15.81 7.99
N LEU A 180 9.65 -16.02 7.33
CA LEU A 180 9.85 -17.19 6.51
C LEU A 180 9.66 -18.40 7.43
N VAL A 181 8.45 -18.99 7.43
CA VAL A 181 8.28 -20.33 7.96
C VAL A 181 9.22 -21.15 7.10
N ALA A 182 10.27 -21.70 7.71
CA ALA A 182 11.20 -22.60 7.05
C ALA A 182 10.35 -23.67 6.38
N ARG A 183 10.07 -23.50 5.08
CA ARG A 183 9.39 -24.50 4.28
C ARG A 183 10.41 -25.62 4.20
N ASP A 184 10.15 -26.65 4.99
CA ASP A 184 10.85 -27.92 4.97
C ASP A 184 11.17 -28.28 3.51
N LEU A 185 12.45 -28.19 3.14
CA LEU A 185 12.94 -28.46 1.79
C LEU A 185 12.96 -29.96 1.49
N ASN A 186 12.09 -30.76 2.11
CA ASN A 186 12.10 -32.20 1.98
C ASN A 186 10.72 -32.76 1.62
N PRO A 187 10.34 -32.81 0.33
CA PRO A 187 9.16 -33.52 -0.11
C PRO A 187 9.51 -35.01 -0.26
N ARG A 188 9.69 -35.72 0.85
CA ARG A 188 9.66 -37.20 0.93
C ARG A 188 9.80 -37.65 2.40
N GLN A 189 8.89 -38.54 2.80
CA GLN A 189 8.68 -39.17 4.12
C GLN A 189 7.67 -38.41 5.00
N ASN A 190 6.61 -39.01 5.56
CA ASN A 190 6.22 -40.40 5.58
C ASN A 190 4.72 -40.50 5.91
N ASN A 191 4.10 -41.53 5.35
CA ASN A 191 2.76 -41.96 5.68
C ASN A 191 2.76 -42.64 7.08
N SER A 192 1.58 -42.66 7.72
CA SER A 192 1.15 -43.52 8.84
C SER A 192 1.66 -43.30 10.28
N ASN A 193 0.67 -43.05 11.17
CA ASN A 193 0.58 -43.33 12.63
C ASN A 193 1.52 -42.51 13.56
N VAL A 194 1.06 -41.78 14.59
CA VAL A 194 0.62 -42.18 15.97
C VAL A 194 0.51 -40.84 16.79
N PRO A 195 -0.11 -40.69 17.99
CA PRO A 195 -1.44 -41.00 18.54
C PRO A 195 -2.22 -39.74 19.04
N ARG A 196 -3.47 -39.94 19.52
CA ARG A 196 -4.22 -38.99 20.37
C ARG A 196 -3.83 -39.15 21.84
N ASP A 197 -3.51 -38.04 22.51
CA ASP A 197 -3.68 -37.74 23.94
C ASP A 197 -3.11 -36.32 24.17
N ALA A 198 -3.46 -35.49 25.16
CA ALA A 198 -4.63 -35.15 25.96
C ALA A 198 -4.12 -34.07 26.95
N SER A 199 -4.96 -33.10 27.34
CA SER A 199 -4.78 -32.15 28.47
C SER A 199 -3.71 -31.06 28.27
N SER A 200 -3.86 -29.77 28.60
CA SER A 200 -4.81 -28.87 29.29
C SER A 200 -4.23 -27.45 29.05
N THR A 201 -4.91 -26.31 29.01
CA THR A 201 -5.94 -25.74 29.88
C THR A 201 -6.59 -24.56 29.14
N THR A 202 -7.85 -24.32 29.45
CA THR A 202 -8.67 -23.18 29.04
C THR A 202 -8.22 -21.86 29.67
N SER A 203 -8.28 -20.77 28.90
CA SER A 203 -8.83 -19.51 29.40
C SER A 203 -9.44 -18.71 28.25
N ALA A 204 -10.76 -18.84 28.10
CA ALA A 204 -11.60 -17.92 27.34
C ALA A 204 -11.91 -16.70 28.22
N LEU A 205 -11.77 -15.49 27.69
CA LEU A 205 -12.30 -14.19 28.13
C LEU A 205 -11.90 -13.20 27.02
N ASP A 206 -12.71 -12.30 26.47
CA ASP A 206 -14.13 -11.95 26.62
C ASP A 206 -14.51 -11.20 25.31
N LYS A 207 -15.69 -11.51 24.75
CA LYS A 207 -16.22 -10.84 23.55
C LYS A 207 -17.18 -9.75 23.99
N SER A 208 -16.66 -8.55 24.24
CA SER A 208 -17.51 -7.36 24.31
C SER A 208 -16.71 -6.09 24.02
N SER A 209 -16.77 -5.62 22.78
CA SER A 209 -16.61 -4.20 22.49
C SER A 209 -17.66 -3.81 21.45
N PHE A 210 -18.67 -3.11 21.97
CA PHE A 210 -19.71 -2.42 21.22
C PHE A 210 -19.11 -1.52 20.14
N TYR A 211 -19.51 -1.69 18.89
CA TYR A 211 -19.31 -0.69 17.84
C TYR A 211 -20.38 0.40 18.03
N LEU A 212 -20.01 1.50 18.65
CA LEU A 212 -20.77 2.75 18.57
C LEU A 212 -20.23 3.57 17.39
N LEU A 213 -20.98 3.54 16.29
CA LEU A 213 -20.91 4.55 15.23
C LEU A 213 -21.32 5.90 15.84
N PHE A 214 -20.42 6.88 15.82
CA PHE A 214 -20.77 8.30 15.83
C PHE A 214 -19.90 9.03 14.80
N PRO A 215 -20.50 9.75 13.83
CA PRO A 215 -19.75 10.54 12.87
C PRO A 215 -19.31 11.86 13.53
N LEU A 216 -18.00 12.10 13.61
CA LEU A 216 -17.47 13.43 13.92
C LEU A 216 -17.54 14.29 12.65
N PHE A 217 -18.58 15.11 12.56
CA PHE A 217 -18.62 16.32 11.77
C PHE A 217 -18.22 17.51 12.67
N ALA A 218 -17.48 18.45 12.08
CA ALA A 218 -17.12 19.79 12.58
C ALA A 218 -16.05 19.88 13.69
N CYS A 219 -14.88 20.45 13.35
CA CYS A 219 -14.54 21.84 13.65
C CYS A 219 -13.10 22.15 13.22
N LEU A 220 -12.89 22.94 12.16
CA LEU A 220 -11.78 23.90 12.14
C LEU A 220 -12.03 24.97 11.06
N LEU A 221 -12.77 26.00 11.45
CA LEU A 221 -12.67 27.34 10.87
C LEU A 221 -12.07 28.23 11.96
N LEU A 222 -11.21 29.16 11.56
CA LEU A 222 -10.46 30.16 12.34
C LEU A 222 -8.99 29.79 12.60
N ALA A 223 -8.13 30.16 11.65
CA ALA A 223 -7.09 31.17 11.90
C ALA A 223 -6.45 31.61 10.56
N LEU A 224 -6.72 32.88 10.23
CA LEU A 224 -6.17 33.71 9.14
C LEU A 224 -6.66 33.42 7.71
#